data_AF-S3HBV4-F1
#
_entry.id   AF-S3HBV4-F1
#
_cell.length_a   1.000
_cell.length_b   1.000
_cell.length_c   1.000
_cell.angle_alpha   90.00
_cell.angle_beta   90.00
_cell.angle_gamma   90.00
#
_symmetry.space_group_name_H-M   'P 1'
#
loop_
_entity.id
_entity.type
_entity.pdbx_description
1 polymer ?
#
loop_
_entity_poly.entity_id
_entity_poly.type
_entity_poly.pdbx_seq_one_letter_code
_entity_poly.pdbx_strand_id
1 'polypeptide(L)'
;MQCGPVRHRVDARVQAAERGIHHRARDRSTKFELPAPLVLAERPSMPAIYAALAQDRGRNELIFDDVLKSLEAKRSLIVLTERKDHLDYLQQKFSPFVKNLVVLRGGMSAKDRKQADTALNVADDDERLILAIGRYIGEGFDDARLDTLFLTMPIAWKGTLAQYVARLHRQHDGKRDVLVVDYVDSTVPVLARMAAKRRLGYRALGYVIE
;
A
#
# COMPACT_ATOMS: atom_id res chain seq x y z
N MET A 1 6.63 -27.42 19.22
CA MET A 1 5.62 -26.47 19.74
C MET A 1 4.24 -26.96 19.34
N GLN A 2 3.49 -27.59 20.27
CA GLN A 2 2.09 -27.95 20.07
C GLN A 2 1.23 -26.84 20.69
N CYS A 3 0.67 -25.96 19.86
CA CYS A 3 -0.35 -25.01 20.30
C CYS A 3 -1.68 -25.78 20.46
N GLY A 4 -2.34 -25.61 21.61
CA GLY A 4 -3.65 -26.22 21.89
C GLY A 4 -4.78 -25.72 20.97
N PRO A 5 -6.01 -26.26 21.12
CA PRO A 5 -7.11 -25.98 20.21
C PRO A 5 -7.49 -24.49 20.22
N VAL A 6 -7.87 -23.98 19.05
CA VAL A 6 -8.32 -22.59 18.86
C VAL A 6 -9.51 -22.31 19.76
N ARG A 7 -9.31 -21.55 20.84
CA ARG A 7 -10.35 -21.26 21.85
C ARG A 7 -11.31 -20.16 21.42
N HIS A 8 -10.93 -19.33 20.45
CA HIS A 8 -11.74 -18.21 19.99
C HIS A 8 -11.37 -17.84 18.55
N ARG A 9 -12.37 -17.77 17.66
CA ARG A 9 -12.20 -17.32 16.27
C ARG A 9 -12.88 -15.95 16.18
N VAL A 10 -12.08 -14.89 16.21
CA VAL A 10 -12.60 -13.52 16.10
C VAL A 10 -13.02 -13.27 14.66
N ASP A 11 -14.26 -12.85 14.45
CA ASP A 11 -14.74 -12.45 13.13
C ASP A 11 -14.27 -11.02 12.84
N ALA A 12 -13.38 -10.88 11.86
CA ALA A 12 -12.83 -9.58 11.44
C ALA A 12 -13.94 -8.60 11.05
N ARG A 13 -15.10 -9.09 10.58
CA ARG A 13 -16.24 -8.28 10.19
C ARG A 13 -16.97 -7.69 11.41
N VAL A 14 -17.06 -8.46 12.49
CA VAL A 14 -17.66 -8.02 13.76
C VAL A 14 -16.75 -6.97 14.42
N GLN A 15 -15.43 -7.20 14.44
CA GLN A 15 -14.47 -6.20 14.93
C GLN A 15 -14.46 -4.91 14.11
N ALA A 16 -14.62 -4.98 12.79
CA ALA A 16 -14.72 -3.80 11.95
C ALA A 16 -15.96 -2.96 12.26
N ALA A 17 -17.10 -3.62 12.49
CA ALA A 17 -18.37 -2.96 12.82
C ALA A 17 -18.37 -2.35 14.25
N GLU A 18 -17.73 -3.01 15.22
CA GLU A 18 -17.66 -2.55 16.62
C GLU A 18 -16.76 -1.32 16.82
N ARG A 19 -15.83 -1.04 15.90
CA ARG A 19 -14.81 0.01 16.07
C ARG A 19 -15.20 1.39 15.56
N GLY A 20 -16.33 1.54 14.88
CA GLY A 20 -16.79 2.82 14.32
C GLY A 20 -15.91 3.41 13.20
N ILE A 21 -14.91 2.66 12.71
CA ILE A 21 -14.03 3.05 11.60
C ILE A 21 -14.57 2.43 10.31
N HIS A 22 -14.85 3.26 9.30
CA HIS A 22 -15.27 2.77 8.00
C HIS A 22 -14.09 2.21 7.20
N HIS A 23 -14.15 0.95 6.78
CA HIS A 23 -13.10 0.34 5.96
C HIS A 23 -13.50 0.38 4.48
N ARG A 24 -12.72 1.10 3.66
CA ARG A 24 -13.01 1.35 2.25
C ARG A 24 -11.84 0.92 1.38
N ALA A 25 -12.12 0.21 0.30
CA ALA A 25 -11.14 -0.18 -0.69
C ALA A 25 -11.62 0.37 -2.04
N ARG A 26 -10.81 1.21 -2.66
CA ARG A 26 -11.09 1.80 -3.97
C ARG A 26 -10.20 1.16 -5.01
N ASP A 27 -10.82 0.63 -6.04
CA ASP A 27 -10.06 0.18 -7.21
C ASP A 27 -9.71 1.38 -8.09
N ARG A 28 -8.42 1.56 -8.34
CA ARG A 28 -7.91 2.60 -9.22
C ARG A 28 -7.45 1.99 -10.53
N SER A 29 -8.36 1.92 -11.50
CA SER A 29 -8.04 1.39 -12.83
C SER A 29 -6.99 2.23 -13.53
N THR A 30 -6.00 1.55 -14.11
CA THR A 30 -4.95 2.16 -14.92
C THR A 30 -5.21 1.87 -16.41
N LYS A 31 -4.52 2.60 -17.28
CA LYS A 31 -4.45 2.32 -18.72
C LYS A 31 -3.15 1.60 -19.09
N PHE A 32 -2.46 1.00 -18.12
CA PHE A 32 -1.22 0.28 -18.37
C PHE A 32 -1.45 -0.80 -19.42
N GLU A 33 -0.52 -0.97 -20.34
CA GLU A 33 -0.50 -2.09 -21.27
C GLU A 33 0.90 -2.69 -21.27
N LEU A 34 1.02 -4.00 -21.54
CA LEU A 34 2.34 -4.60 -21.65
C LEU A 34 3.07 -3.99 -22.87
N PRO A 35 4.32 -3.55 -22.72
CA PRO A 35 5.16 -3.15 -23.85
C PRO A 35 5.25 -4.28 -24.88
N ALA A 36 5.33 -3.93 -26.17
CA ALA A 36 5.36 -4.88 -27.27
C ALA A 36 6.35 -6.06 -27.09
N PRO A 37 7.59 -5.86 -26.60
CA PRO A 37 8.50 -6.99 -26.34
C PRO A 37 7.98 -8.02 -25.34
N LEU A 38 7.21 -7.58 -24.33
CA LEU A 38 6.62 -8.48 -23.33
C LEU A 38 5.33 -9.14 -23.81
N VAL A 39 4.60 -8.50 -24.73
CA VAL A 39 3.44 -9.10 -25.41
C VAL A 39 3.87 -10.23 -26.33
N LEU A 40 4.98 -10.03 -27.06
CA LEU A 40 5.55 -11.02 -27.97
C LEU A 40 6.20 -12.20 -27.24
N ALA A 41 6.62 -12.01 -25.99
CA ALA A 41 7.05 -13.12 -25.16
C ALA A 41 5.84 -13.97 -24.77
N GLU A 42 5.81 -15.26 -25.13
CA GLU A 42 4.67 -16.15 -24.83
C GLU A 42 4.28 -16.17 -23.34
N ARG A 43 5.28 -16.01 -22.45
CA ARG A 43 5.11 -15.94 -21.00
C ARG A 43 6.09 -14.94 -20.39
N PRO A 44 5.78 -13.64 -20.35
CA PRO A 44 6.67 -12.66 -19.73
C PRO A 44 6.82 -12.97 -18.24
N SER A 45 8.03 -12.83 -17.73
CA SER A 45 8.31 -13.08 -16.32
C SER A 45 7.68 -12.00 -15.44
N MET A 46 7.20 -12.37 -14.24
CA MET A 46 6.65 -11.38 -13.30
C MET A 46 7.61 -10.23 -12.98
N PRO A 47 8.93 -10.44 -12.80
CA PRO A 47 9.87 -9.33 -12.62
C PRO A 47 9.92 -8.36 -13.80
N ALA A 48 9.77 -8.85 -15.05
CA ALA A 48 9.74 -8.00 -16.24
C ALA A 48 8.43 -7.19 -16.32
N ILE A 49 7.29 -7.81 -15.99
CA ILE A 49 6.01 -7.11 -15.88
C ILE A 49 6.09 -6.00 -14.81
N TYR A 50 6.69 -6.30 -13.66
CA TYR A 50 6.86 -5.31 -12.58
C TYR A 50 7.79 -4.18 -13.00
N ALA A 51 8.87 -4.48 -13.74
CA ALA A 51 9.74 -3.44 -14.29
C ALA A 51 8.96 -2.51 -15.24
N ALA A 52 8.13 -3.08 -16.12
CA ALA A 52 7.29 -2.29 -17.03
C ALA A 52 6.28 -1.42 -16.27
N LEU A 53 5.61 -1.95 -15.24
CA LEU A 53 4.68 -1.19 -14.40
C LEU A 53 5.35 0.00 -13.70
N ALA A 54 6.57 -0.20 -13.19
CA ALA A 54 7.33 0.85 -12.51
C ALA A 54 7.80 1.97 -13.45
N GLN A 55 7.92 1.68 -14.74
CA GLN A 55 8.35 2.61 -15.77
C GLN A 55 7.18 3.26 -16.54
N ASP A 56 5.95 2.81 -16.31
CA ASP A 56 4.78 3.36 -16.98
C ASP A 56 4.47 4.77 -16.48
N ARG A 57 4.75 5.76 -17.34
CA ARG A 57 4.59 7.17 -17.01
C ARG A 57 3.14 7.52 -16.69
N GLY A 58 2.17 7.04 -17.47
CA GLY A 58 0.76 7.38 -17.27
C GLY A 58 0.24 6.90 -15.92
N ARG A 59 0.64 5.71 -15.51
CA ARG A 59 0.36 5.12 -14.21
C ARG A 59 1.07 5.86 -13.08
N ASN A 60 2.31 6.25 -13.27
CA ASN A 60 3.07 7.00 -12.27
C ASN A 60 2.57 8.44 -12.08
N GLU A 61 2.03 9.09 -13.12
CA GLU A 61 1.30 10.35 -12.96
C GLU A 61 0.00 10.14 -12.18
N LEU A 62 -0.76 9.10 -12.50
CA LEU A 62 -1.99 8.76 -11.76
C LEU A 62 -1.72 8.55 -10.26
N ILE A 63 -0.65 7.81 -9.94
CA ILE A 63 -0.22 7.57 -8.56
C ILE A 63 0.12 8.89 -7.86
N PHE A 64 0.90 9.73 -8.53
CA PHE A 64 1.32 11.02 -8.00
C PHE A 64 0.13 11.91 -7.67
N ASP A 65 -0.79 12.09 -8.62
CA ASP A 65 -1.97 12.95 -8.45
C ASP A 65 -2.88 12.47 -7.31
N ASP A 66 -3.11 11.16 -7.20
CA ASP A 66 -3.99 10.61 -6.18
C ASP A 66 -3.36 10.70 -4.77
N VAL A 67 -2.03 10.54 -4.68
CA VAL A 67 -1.30 10.71 -3.41
C VAL A 67 -1.30 12.17 -2.98
N LEU A 68 -1.03 13.12 -3.88
CA LEU A 68 -1.10 14.56 -3.58
C LEU A 68 -2.49 14.96 -3.09
N LYS A 69 -3.56 14.52 -3.76
CA LYS A 69 -4.94 14.79 -3.31
C LYS A 69 -5.22 14.25 -1.90
N SER A 70 -4.61 13.11 -1.54
CA SER A 70 -4.75 12.56 -0.19
C SER A 70 -3.94 13.32 0.85
N LEU A 71 -2.75 13.83 0.47
CA LEU A 71 -1.96 14.72 1.32
C LEU A 71 -2.70 16.05 1.58
N GLU A 72 -3.30 16.64 0.55
CA GLU A 72 -4.15 17.85 0.67
C GLU A 72 -5.37 17.61 1.57
N ALA A 73 -5.91 16.38 1.54
CA ALA A 73 -6.97 15.94 2.45
C ALA A 73 -6.47 15.61 3.87
N LYS A 74 -5.21 15.93 4.20
CA LYS A 74 -4.55 15.71 5.50
C LYS A 74 -4.55 14.26 5.97
N ARG A 75 -4.50 13.32 5.04
CA ARG A 75 -4.49 11.88 5.35
C ARG A 75 -3.10 11.41 5.75
N SER A 76 -3.03 10.51 6.72
CA SER A 76 -1.77 9.86 7.07
C SER A 76 -1.58 8.63 6.21
N LEU A 77 -0.61 8.72 5.30
CA LEU A 77 -0.60 7.87 4.13
C LEU A 77 0.73 7.16 3.89
N ILE A 78 0.58 5.98 3.29
CA ILE A 78 1.69 5.13 2.95
C ILE A 78 1.52 4.53 1.56
N VAL A 79 2.59 4.59 0.78
CA VAL A 79 2.66 4.10 -0.59
C VAL A 79 3.56 2.88 -0.61
N LEU A 80 2.97 1.76 -1.02
CA LEU A 80 3.66 0.48 -1.14
C LEU A 80 4.05 0.19 -2.59
N THR A 81 5.30 -0.17 -2.76
CA THR A 81 5.87 -0.74 -3.99
C THR A 81 6.66 -2.00 -3.64
N GLU A 82 6.93 -2.88 -4.61
CA GLU A 82 7.74 -4.09 -4.40
C GLU A 82 9.11 -3.99 -5.07
N ARG A 83 9.46 -2.83 -5.65
CA ARG A 83 10.74 -2.61 -6.32
C ARG A 83 11.47 -1.38 -5.80
N LYS A 84 12.80 -1.51 -5.73
CA LYS A 84 13.71 -0.43 -5.31
C LYS A 84 13.77 0.72 -6.30
N ASP A 85 13.86 0.43 -7.61
CA ASP A 85 13.87 1.46 -8.64
C ASP A 85 12.60 2.31 -8.64
N HIS A 86 11.44 1.69 -8.47
CA HIS A 86 10.18 2.41 -8.35
C HIS A 86 10.11 3.23 -7.04
N LEU A 87 10.62 2.68 -5.93
CA LEU A 87 10.71 3.42 -4.67
C LEU A 87 11.57 4.68 -4.83
N ASP A 88 12.74 4.55 -5.44
CA ASP A 88 13.68 5.64 -5.66
C ASP A 88 13.06 6.70 -6.61
N TYR A 89 12.35 6.27 -7.66
CA TYR A 89 11.56 7.15 -8.53
C TYR A 89 10.48 7.93 -7.76
N LEU A 90 9.66 7.25 -6.96
CA LEU A 90 8.61 7.89 -6.17
C LEU A 90 9.22 8.87 -5.16
N GLN A 91 10.31 8.48 -4.49
CA GLN A 91 11.03 9.36 -3.57
C GLN A 91 11.46 10.65 -4.26
N GLN A 92 12.14 10.56 -5.41
CA GLN A 92 12.56 11.73 -6.18
C GLN A 92 11.38 12.57 -6.64
N LYS A 93 10.27 11.92 -7.03
CA LYS A 93 9.08 12.61 -7.52
C LYS A 93 8.33 13.37 -6.42
N PHE A 94 8.27 12.83 -5.20
CA PHE A 94 7.56 13.45 -4.07
C PHE A 94 8.43 14.40 -3.23
N SER A 95 9.76 14.25 -3.23
CA SER A 95 10.63 15.09 -2.39
C SER A 95 10.48 16.61 -2.56
N PRO A 96 10.15 17.16 -3.75
CA PRO A 96 9.91 18.60 -3.89
C PRO A 96 8.58 19.07 -3.31
N PHE A 97 7.65 18.16 -3.02
CA PHE A 97 6.26 18.47 -2.66
C PHE A 97 5.91 18.13 -1.22
N VAL A 98 6.60 17.15 -0.63
CA VAL A 98 6.30 16.65 0.72
C VAL A 98 7.42 16.99 1.68
N LYS A 99 7.10 17.72 2.75
CA LYS A 99 8.07 18.13 3.77
C LYS A 99 8.60 16.93 4.57
N ASN A 100 7.70 16.08 5.07
CA ASN A 100 8.06 14.93 5.90
C ASN A 100 7.91 13.64 5.08
N LEU A 101 8.90 13.38 4.22
CA LEU A 101 8.97 12.17 3.41
C LEU A 101 9.79 11.09 4.11
N VAL A 102 9.13 9.99 4.47
CA VAL A 102 9.77 8.82 5.11
C VAL A 102 9.98 7.74 4.05
N VAL A 103 11.20 7.20 3.94
CA VAL A 103 11.49 6.10 3.02
C VAL A 103 11.96 4.88 3.79
N LEU A 104 11.20 3.78 3.69
CA LEU A 104 11.42 2.54 4.44
C LEU A 104 11.78 1.39 3.50
N ARG A 105 12.98 0.84 3.67
CA ARG A 105 13.46 -0.30 2.88
C ARG A 105 14.44 -1.17 3.68
N GLY A 106 14.55 -2.44 3.30
CA GLY A 106 15.58 -3.31 3.88
C GLY A 106 16.99 -2.79 3.59
N GLY A 107 17.90 -2.95 4.56
CA GLY A 107 19.31 -2.54 4.43
C GLY A 107 19.59 -1.06 4.73
N MET A 108 18.69 -0.35 5.43
CA MET A 108 18.93 1.03 5.87
C MET A 108 20.10 1.12 6.85
N SER A 109 20.94 2.14 6.65
CA SER A 109 21.99 2.49 7.60
C SER A 109 21.40 2.97 8.93
N ALA A 110 22.20 3.02 9.99
CA ALA A 110 21.76 3.58 11.27
C ALA A 110 21.34 5.06 11.14
N LYS A 111 22.01 5.80 10.25
CA LYS A 111 21.68 7.20 9.94
C LYS A 111 20.32 7.31 9.26
N ASP A 112 20.08 6.50 8.22
CA ASP A 112 18.81 6.53 7.47
C ASP A 112 17.64 6.13 8.37
N ARG A 113 17.84 5.13 9.25
CA ARG A 113 16.83 4.73 10.26
C ARG A 113 16.49 5.89 11.19
N LYS A 114 17.51 6.55 11.76
CA LYS A 114 17.29 7.70 12.64
C LYS A 114 16.55 8.84 11.93
N GLN A 115 16.87 9.11 10.68
CA GLN A 115 16.17 10.14 9.89
C GLN A 115 14.71 9.76 9.63
N ALA A 116 14.46 8.49 9.26
CA ALA A 116 13.11 7.98 9.10
C ALA A 116 12.31 8.06 10.41
N ASP A 117 12.91 7.68 11.54
CA ASP A 117 12.27 7.77 12.86
C ASP A 117 11.92 9.23 13.21
N THR A 118 12.82 10.20 12.94
CA THR A 118 12.51 11.62 13.16
C THR A 118 11.32 12.08 12.32
N ALA A 119 11.29 11.72 11.03
CA ALA A 119 10.21 12.11 10.12
C ALA A 119 8.90 11.34 10.39
N LEU A 120 8.97 10.17 11.04
CA LEU A 120 7.80 9.47 11.56
C LEU A 120 7.22 10.15 12.80
N ASN A 121 8.04 10.77 13.66
CA ASN A 121 7.61 11.36 14.93
C ASN A 121 7.23 12.86 14.82
N VAL A 122 6.78 13.33 13.66
CA VAL A 122 6.24 14.69 13.48
C VAL A 122 4.87 14.84 14.12
N ALA A 123 4.39 16.07 14.31
CA ALA A 123 3.09 16.31 14.96
C ALA A 123 1.93 15.69 14.16
N ASP A 124 0.77 15.49 14.80
CA ASP A 124 -0.38 14.81 14.19
C ASP A 124 -0.95 15.56 12.99
N ASP A 125 -0.88 16.88 13.04
CA ASP A 125 -1.33 17.83 12.03
C ASP A 125 -0.27 18.12 10.94
N ASP A 126 0.97 17.70 11.15
CA ASP A 126 2.02 17.80 10.14
C ASP A 126 1.80 16.78 9.02
N GLU A 127 1.92 17.25 7.78
CA GLU A 127 1.90 16.43 6.57
C GLU A 127 3.00 15.37 6.64
N ARG A 128 2.69 14.11 6.29
CA ARG A 128 3.67 13.02 6.23
C ARG A 128 3.30 11.99 5.17
N LEU A 129 4.27 11.62 4.33
CA LEU A 129 4.17 10.53 3.36
C LEU A 129 5.20 9.47 3.67
N ILE A 130 4.76 8.22 3.81
CA ILE A 130 5.66 7.08 3.93
C ILE A 130 5.71 6.33 2.59
N LEU A 131 6.92 6.12 2.07
CA LEU A 131 7.19 5.25 0.93
C LEU A 131 7.87 3.98 1.45
N ALA A 132 7.36 2.81 1.09
CA ALA A 132 7.92 1.57 1.61
C ALA A 132 7.92 0.41 0.61
N ILE A 133 8.88 -0.50 0.80
CA ILE A 133 8.84 -1.83 0.18
C ILE A 133 8.10 -2.79 1.13
N GLY A 134 7.10 -3.51 0.61
CA GLY A 134 6.08 -4.21 1.42
C GLY A 134 6.57 -5.24 2.45
N ARG A 135 7.83 -5.67 2.40
CA ARG A 135 8.44 -6.49 3.47
C ARG A 135 8.70 -5.72 4.77
N TYR A 136 9.01 -4.41 4.68
CA TYR A 136 9.40 -3.64 5.87
C TYR A 136 8.25 -3.43 6.86
N ILE A 137 7.00 -3.50 6.37
CA ILE A 137 5.83 -3.26 7.22
C ILE A 137 5.37 -4.52 7.97
N GLY A 138 5.70 -5.70 7.45
CA GLY A 138 5.33 -6.97 8.08
C GLY A 138 6.06 -7.26 9.39
N GLU A 139 7.31 -6.80 9.53
CA GLU A 139 8.24 -7.25 10.60
C GLU A 139 8.16 -6.44 11.91
N GLY A 140 7.40 -5.34 11.97
CA GLY A 140 7.33 -4.54 13.20
C GLY A 140 6.88 -3.10 13.05
N PHE A 141 6.56 -2.63 11.84
CA PHE A 141 6.07 -1.27 11.65
C PHE A 141 4.67 -1.13 12.28
N ASP A 142 4.55 -0.13 13.17
CA ASP A 142 3.35 0.20 13.91
C ASP A 142 3.16 1.71 13.89
N ASP A 143 2.18 2.16 13.13
CA ASP A 143 1.83 3.56 13.05
C ASP A 143 0.29 3.67 13.05
N ALA A 144 -0.26 4.04 14.20
CA ALA A 144 -1.69 4.12 14.41
C ALA A 144 -2.36 5.25 13.60
N ARG A 145 -1.59 6.31 13.25
CA ARG A 145 -2.08 7.46 12.49
C ARG A 145 -2.47 7.08 11.08
N LEU A 146 -1.79 6.08 10.49
CA LEU A 146 -2.04 5.65 9.12
C LEU A 146 -3.51 5.34 8.86
N ASP A 147 -4.10 6.06 7.92
CA ASP A 147 -5.48 5.88 7.49
C ASP A 147 -5.58 5.48 6.01
N THR A 148 -4.53 5.72 5.21
CA THR A 148 -4.59 5.52 3.76
C THR A 148 -3.39 4.72 3.24
N LEU A 149 -3.69 3.65 2.50
CA LEU A 149 -2.71 2.84 1.78
C LEU A 149 -2.87 3.04 0.28
N PHE A 150 -1.76 3.25 -0.42
CA PHE A 150 -1.66 3.10 -1.87
C PHE A 150 -0.88 1.83 -2.23
N LEU A 151 -1.53 0.89 -2.92
CA LEU A 151 -0.88 -0.32 -3.46
C LEU A 151 -0.49 -0.08 -4.91
N THR A 152 0.72 0.45 -5.11
CA THR A 152 1.21 0.80 -6.44
C THR A 152 1.84 -0.37 -7.20
N MET A 153 1.93 -1.53 -6.57
CA MET A 153 2.41 -2.76 -7.21
C MET A 153 1.41 -3.90 -6.99
N PRO A 154 1.25 -4.80 -7.98
CA PRO A 154 0.42 -5.98 -7.82
C PRO A 154 1.03 -6.92 -6.77
N ILE A 155 0.42 -6.95 -5.59
CA ILE A 155 0.77 -7.88 -4.52
C ILE A 155 -0.21 -9.04 -4.51
N ALA A 156 0.28 -10.26 -4.28
CA ALA A 156 -0.59 -11.41 -4.10
C ALA A 156 -1.30 -11.34 -2.74
N TRP A 157 -2.58 -11.70 -2.69
CA TRP A 157 -3.31 -11.82 -1.43
C TRP A 157 -2.81 -13.02 -0.61
N LYS A 158 -1.76 -12.80 0.20
CA LYS A 158 -1.19 -13.77 1.14
C LYS A 158 -0.65 -13.02 2.36
N GLY A 159 -0.73 -13.65 3.54
CA GLY A 159 -0.09 -13.28 4.82
C GLY A 159 0.17 -11.78 5.04
N THR A 160 1.25 -11.28 4.45
CA THR A 160 1.75 -9.90 4.50
C THR A 160 0.69 -8.83 4.18
N LEU A 161 -0.09 -8.95 3.11
CA LEU A 161 -1.05 -7.88 2.75
C LEU A 161 -2.25 -7.86 3.71
N ALA A 162 -2.74 -9.03 4.13
CA ALA A 162 -3.83 -9.12 5.11
C ALA A 162 -3.39 -8.57 6.48
N GLN A 163 -2.17 -8.90 6.91
CA GLN A 163 -1.57 -8.34 8.13
C GLN A 163 -1.38 -6.82 8.02
N TYR A 164 -0.94 -6.34 6.86
CA TYR A 164 -0.76 -4.92 6.59
C TYR A 164 -2.08 -4.15 6.72
N VAL A 165 -3.11 -4.60 5.99
CA VAL A 165 -4.43 -3.97 5.98
C VAL A 165 -5.08 -4.01 7.38
N ALA A 166 -4.81 -5.06 8.17
CA ALA A 166 -5.26 -5.14 9.55
C ALA A 166 -4.53 -4.16 10.49
N ARG A 167 -3.26 -3.83 10.24
CA ARG A 167 -2.53 -2.82 11.03
C ARG A 167 -3.09 -1.42 10.83
N LEU A 168 -3.65 -1.13 9.66
CA LEU A 168 -4.40 0.11 9.43
C LEU A 168 -5.69 0.19 10.26
N HIS A 169 -6.21 -0.91 10.81
CA HIS A 169 -7.44 -0.90 11.63
C HIS A 169 -7.22 -0.44 13.08
N ARG A 170 -6.01 -0.01 13.42
CA ARG A 170 -5.71 0.55 14.74
C ARG A 170 -6.43 1.88 14.93
N GLN A 171 -7.01 2.06 16.11
CA GLN A 171 -7.64 3.30 16.51
C GLN A 171 -6.59 4.38 16.73
N HIS A 172 -6.96 5.60 16.36
CA HIS A 172 -6.20 6.81 16.57
C HIS A 172 -7.21 7.95 16.72
N ASP A 173 -6.87 8.98 17.49
CA ASP A 173 -7.78 10.11 17.64
C ASP A 173 -8.07 10.77 16.28
N GLY A 174 -9.31 11.18 16.07
CA GLY A 174 -9.79 11.75 14.81
C GLY A 174 -9.94 10.78 13.62
N LYS A 175 -9.48 9.52 13.72
CA LYS A 175 -9.53 8.55 12.61
C LYS A 175 -10.91 7.93 12.47
N ARG A 176 -11.60 8.28 11.38
CA ARG A 176 -12.99 7.86 11.10
C ARG A 176 -13.11 6.80 10.02
N ASP A 177 -12.13 6.72 9.13
CA ASP A 177 -12.11 5.76 8.05
C ASP A 177 -10.69 5.32 7.69
N VAL A 178 -10.61 4.17 7.02
CA VAL A 178 -9.39 3.66 6.41
C VAL A 178 -9.66 3.46 4.93
N LEU A 179 -8.77 3.96 4.09
CA LEU A 179 -8.84 3.80 2.63
C LEU A 179 -7.66 2.97 2.11
N VAL A 180 -7.97 1.94 1.35
CA VAL A 180 -6.99 1.28 0.48
C VAL A 180 -7.26 1.72 -0.96
N VAL A 181 -6.29 2.33 -1.62
CA VAL A 181 -6.29 2.59 -3.06
C VAL A 181 -5.47 1.51 -3.74
N ASP A 182 -6.14 0.61 -4.46
CA ASP A 182 -5.53 -0.53 -5.15
C ASP A 182 -5.43 -0.24 -6.65
N TYR A 183 -4.22 -0.10 -7.19
CA TYR A 183 -4.05 0.15 -8.62
C TYR A 183 -4.27 -1.15 -9.41
N VAL A 184 -5.28 -1.13 -10.29
CA VAL A 184 -5.75 -2.30 -11.03
C VAL A 184 -5.41 -2.18 -12.51
N ASP A 185 -4.47 -3.00 -12.94
CA ASP A 185 -3.97 -3.07 -14.32
C ASP A 185 -4.73 -4.17 -15.12
N SER A 186 -6.00 -3.93 -15.41
CA SER A 186 -6.95 -4.94 -15.94
C SER A 186 -6.66 -5.45 -17.35
N THR A 187 -5.93 -4.68 -18.16
CA THR A 187 -5.54 -5.02 -19.54
C THR A 187 -4.59 -6.23 -19.59
N VAL A 188 -3.90 -6.53 -18.48
CA VAL A 188 -2.93 -7.61 -18.38
C VAL A 188 -3.56 -8.78 -17.60
N PRO A 189 -3.88 -9.92 -18.23
CA PRO A 189 -4.70 -10.98 -17.62
C PRO A 189 -4.15 -11.55 -16.30
N VAL A 190 -2.83 -11.62 -16.14
CA VAL A 190 -2.24 -12.08 -14.86
C VAL A 190 -2.47 -11.06 -13.73
N LEU A 191 -2.39 -9.76 -14.02
CA LEU A 191 -2.60 -8.70 -13.03
C LEU A 191 -4.07 -8.57 -12.65
N ALA A 192 -4.97 -8.68 -13.64
CA ALA A 192 -6.42 -8.74 -13.41
C ALA A 192 -6.82 -9.87 -12.44
N ARG A 193 -6.24 -11.08 -12.62
CA ARG A 193 -6.47 -12.22 -11.70
C ARG A 193 -5.94 -11.95 -10.29
N MET A 194 -4.82 -11.23 -10.16
CA MET A 194 -4.28 -10.85 -8.85
C MET A 194 -5.19 -9.84 -8.15
N ALA A 195 -5.67 -8.83 -8.87
CA ALA A 195 -6.62 -7.85 -8.34
C ALA A 195 -7.93 -8.51 -7.88
N ALA A 196 -8.47 -9.45 -8.66
CA ALA A 196 -9.65 -10.22 -8.26
C ALA A 196 -9.47 -10.95 -6.92
N LYS A 197 -8.29 -11.54 -6.69
CA LYS A 197 -7.97 -12.17 -5.40
C LYS A 197 -7.88 -11.17 -4.25
N ARG A 198 -7.33 -9.97 -4.49
CA ARG A 198 -7.30 -8.90 -3.48
C ARG A 198 -8.68 -8.39 -3.12
N ARG A 199 -9.57 -8.19 -4.11
CA ARG A 199 -10.98 -7.82 -3.89
C ARG A 199 -11.71 -8.79 -2.95
N LEU A 200 -11.56 -10.10 -3.17
CA LEU A 200 -12.13 -11.13 -2.28
C LEU A 200 -11.58 -10.99 -0.86
N GLY A 201 -10.28 -10.70 -0.77
CA GLY A 201 -9.59 -10.42 0.47
C GLY A 201 -10.13 -9.23 1.26
N TYR A 202 -10.26 -8.07 0.61
CA TYR A 202 -10.82 -6.87 1.22
C TYR A 202 -12.23 -7.13 1.78
N ARG A 203 -13.09 -7.79 1.01
CA ARG A 203 -14.44 -8.17 1.47
C ARG A 203 -14.41 -9.07 2.71
N ALA A 204 -13.49 -10.04 2.75
CA ALA A 204 -13.33 -10.91 3.92
C ALA A 204 -12.85 -10.16 5.17
N LEU A 205 -12.14 -9.03 5.01
CA LEU A 205 -11.72 -8.13 6.09
C LEU A 205 -12.76 -7.04 6.42
N GLY A 206 -13.96 -7.08 5.83
CA GLY A 206 -15.02 -6.11 6.10
C GLY A 206 -14.88 -4.78 5.37
N TYR A 207 -14.03 -4.69 4.34
CA TYR A 207 -13.96 -3.50 3.49
C TYR A 207 -15.15 -3.43 2.53
N VAL A 208 -15.69 -2.23 2.38
CA VAL A 208 -16.59 -1.87 1.28
C VAL A 208 -15.73 -1.52 0.07
N ILE A 209 -16.00 -2.17 -1.07
CA ILE A 209 -15.31 -1.87 -2.33
C ILE A 209 -16.10 -0.78 -3.05
N GLU A 210 -15.42 0.32 -3.38
CA GLU A 210 -15.93 1.50 -4.12
C GLU A 210 -15.32 1.59 -5.53
#